data_AF-A0A1W5KRB0-F1
#
_entry.id   AF-A0A1W5KRB0-F1
#
_cell.length_a   1.000
_cell.length_b   1.000
_cell.length_c   1.000
_cell.angle_alpha   90.00
_cell.angle_beta   90.00
_cell.angle_gamma   90.00
#
_symmetry.space_group_name_H-M   'P 1'
#
loop_
_entity.id
_entity.type
_entity.pdbx_description
1 polymer ?
#
loop_
_entity_poly.entity_id
_entity_poly.type
_entity_poly.pdbx_seq_one_letter_code
_entity_poly.pdbx_strand_id
1 'polypeptide(L)'
;GFLSKGRFRVKLVYDHCNLRCRIHKKSRNKCQYCRFQTCLMVGMSHNAIRFGRMPQAEKEKLLAEFSSDLDHVHPEAADLRALSRLLYDSYIKHFPLTKAKARAILSGKTGDSSPFIIHDMKSLMDGEQLINCKQIPGRDQHPSPAVLADNYGVVAGHPGPGYGGLGGLSQGPIGLSHQGRTEGLELRFFYSCQSRSAEAVREVTEFAKSIPGFVDLDLNDQVTLLKYGVIEVLTLRMAPLMNNDGTLMSYGQIFMTREFLKSLRKPFCQMLEPKFEFSVKFNTLELDDSDLALFLAVVILSGDRPGLLNVRPIERLQETVLHSLELHLKVNHPDSMQLFAKLLQKMTDLRQ
;
A
#
# COMPACT_ATOMS: atom_id res chain seq x y z
N GLY A 1 21.55 25.31 15.78
CA GLY A 1 21.28 26.65 16.31
C GLY A 1 21.17 27.68 15.20
N PHE A 2 22.22 27.90 14.40
CA PHE A 2 22.26 28.99 13.41
C PHE A 2 21.41 28.72 12.15
N LEU A 3 21.30 27.47 11.70
CA LEU A 3 20.50 27.08 10.52
C LEU A 3 19.79 25.72 10.68
N SER A 4 19.48 25.31 11.92
CA SER A 4 18.94 23.95 12.15
C SER A 4 17.52 23.94 12.72
N LYS A 5 16.64 23.28 11.95
CA LYS A 5 15.40 22.57 12.29
C LYS A 5 14.10 23.40 12.39
N GLY A 6 13.27 23.25 11.34
CA GLY A 6 11.81 23.20 11.43
C GLY A 6 11.04 24.52 11.27
N ARG A 7 10.39 24.64 10.10
CA ARG A 7 9.26 25.49 9.65
C ARG A 7 9.47 27.02 9.42
N PHE A 8 9.16 27.40 8.15
CA PHE A 8 9.00 28.71 7.45
C PHE A 8 10.22 29.65 7.44
N ARG A 9 10.27 30.72 6.60
CA ARG A 9 11.48 31.43 6.10
C ARG A 9 11.42 32.98 6.19
N VAL A 10 12.55 33.62 6.53
CA VAL A 10 12.85 35.08 6.43
C VAL A 10 14.16 35.26 5.62
N LYS A 11 14.36 36.35 4.87
CA LYS A 11 15.60 36.60 4.12
C LYS A 11 16.63 37.32 5.00
N LEU A 12 17.80 36.71 5.24
CA LEU A 12 18.93 37.34 5.96
C LEU A 12 19.96 37.87 4.97
N VAL A 13 20.41 39.12 5.18
CA VAL A 13 21.47 39.78 4.39
C VAL A 13 22.62 40.13 5.35
N TYR A 14 23.85 39.75 4.98
CA TYR A 14 25.07 40.07 5.73
C TYR A 14 26.04 40.85 4.84
N ASP A 15 26.77 41.80 5.42
CA ASP A 15 27.78 42.57 4.70
C ASP A 15 28.91 41.68 4.17
N HIS A 16 29.32 41.93 2.93
CA HIS A 16 30.27 41.10 2.21
C HIS A 16 31.68 41.16 2.85
N CYS A 17 32.31 39.99 3.05
CA CYS A 17 33.68 39.89 3.54
C CYS A 17 34.61 39.26 2.50
N ASN A 18 35.66 39.99 2.11
CA ASN A 18 36.66 39.56 1.12
C ASN A 18 37.78 38.68 1.70
N LEU A 19 37.89 38.60 3.03
CA LEU A 19 39.04 38.01 3.72
C LEU A 19 39.00 36.47 3.84
N ARG A 20 37.96 35.81 3.29
CA ARG A 20 37.74 34.34 3.32
C ARG A 20 38.09 33.70 4.68
N CYS A 21 37.49 34.20 5.75
CA CYS A 21 37.85 33.82 7.11
C CYS A 21 37.67 32.30 7.37
N ARG A 22 38.67 31.65 7.98
CA ARG A 22 38.55 30.25 8.44
C ARG A 22 37.61 30.12 9.64
N ILE A 23 36.62 29.23 9.53
CA ILE A 23 35.57 29.03 10.54
C ILE A 23 35.91 27.84 11.44
N HIS A 24 36.30 28.11 12.70
CA HIS A 24 36.56 27.10 13.73
C HIS A 24 35.66 27.28 14.96
N LYS A 25 35.54 26.25 15.81
CA LYS A 25 34.62 26.24 16.98
C LYS A 25 34.74 27.49 17.88
N LYS A 26 35.97 28.01 18.08
CA LYS A 26 36.25 29.20 18.89
C LYS A 26 36.11 30.53 18.12
N SER A 27 36.14 30.54 16.78
CA SER A 27 36.13 31.75 15.94
C SER A 27 34.86 31.93 15.10
N ARG A 28 33.95 30.95 15.08
CA ARG A 28 32.78 30.90 14.19
C ARG A 28 31.78 32.06 14.30
N ASN A 29 31.84 32.86 15.36
CA ASN A 29 30.96 34.01 15.55
C ASN A 29 31.59 35.34 15.08
N LYS A 30 32.87 35.34 14.66
CA LYS A 30 33.61 36.58 14.32
C LYS A 30 33.24 37.18 12.96
N CYS A 31 32.80 36.35 12.01
CA CYS A 31 32.40 36.81 10.68
C CYS A 31 31.12 36.08 10.27
N GLN A 32 29.99 36.81 10.25
CA GLN A 32 28.68 36.24 9.93
C GLN A 32 28.58 35.84 8.45
N TYR A 33 29.12 36.67 7.54
CA TYR A 33 29.17 36.39 6.10
C TYR A 33 29.93 35.10 5.77
N CYS A 34 31.20 34.96 6.18
CA CYS A 34 32.00 33.76 5.87
C CYS A 34 31.44 32.50 6.53
N ARG A 35 30.83 32.64 7.73
CA ARG A 35 30.14 31.53 8.39
C ARG A 35 28.90 31.10 7.60
N PHE A 36 28.08 32.05 7.15
CA PHE A 36 26.90 31.79 6.34
C PHE A 36 27.28 31.13 5.00
N GLN A 37 28.29 31.64 4.31
CA GLN A 37 28.81 31.04 3.07
C GLN A 37 29.34 29.61 3.27
N THR A 38 30.03 29.36 4.39
CA THR A 38 30.47 27.99 4.74
C THR A 38 29.28 27.07 4.99
N CYS A 39 28.23 27.57 5.67
CA CYS A 39 26.99 26.82 5.86
C CYS A 39 26.27 26.49 4.54
N LEU A 40 26.23 27.44 3.60
CA LEU A 40 25.69 27.19 2.25
C LEU A 40 26.52 26.16 1.49
N MET A 41 27.85 26.26 1.53
CA MET A 41 28.76 25.31 0.87
C MET A 41 28.61 23.88 1.39
N VAL A 42 28.32 23.69 2.68
CA VAL A 42 28.05 22.37 3.25
C VAL A 42 26.58 21.93 3.10
N GLY A 43 25.79 22.63 2.28
CA GLY A 43 24.45 22.22 1.87
C GLY A 43 23.30 22.71 2.76
N MET A 44 23.49 23.72 3.61
CA MET A 44 22.38 24.28 4.40
C MET A 44 21.49 25.19 3.53
N SER A 45 20.18 24.97 3.58
CA SER A 45 19.22 25.69 2.73
C SER A 45 19.05 27.16 3.14
N HIS A 46 19.10 28.05 2.15
CA HIS A 46 18.74 29.48 2.25
C HIS A 46 17.26 29.70 2.64
N ASN A 47 16.44 28.63 2.61
CA ASN A 47 15.00 28.72 2.59
C ASN A 47 14.28 28.36 3.91
N ALA A 48 14.94 28.38 5.07
CA ALA A 48 14.33 27.97 6.35
C ALA A 48 14.76 28.81 7.57
N ILE A 49 13.92 29.76 8.03
CA ILE A 49 14.09 30.63 9.22
C ILE A 49 12.72 30.95 9.89
N ARG A 50 12.56 30.63 11.18
CA ARG A 50 11.30 30.72 11.96
C ARG A 50 10.71 32.13 12.15
N PHE A 51 9.38 32.21 12.21
CA PHE A 51 8.59 33.29 12.83
C PHE A 51 8.25 32.96 14.30
N GLY A 52 8.22 33.98 15.16
CA GLY A 52 7.92 33.85 16.60
C GLY A 52 6.43 33.67 16.91
N ARG A 53 5.94 34.29 18.00
CA ARG A 53 4.50 34.33 18.31
C ARG A 53 3.80 35.28 17.33
N MET A 54 2.91 34.75 16.49
CA MET A 54 2.13 35.52 15.49
C MET A 54 0.64 35.12 15.59
N PRO A 55 -0.30 36.06 15.40
CA PRO A 55 -1.73 35.77 15.35
C PRO A 55 -2.12 34.81 14.23
N GLN A 56 -3.09 33.93 14.49
CA GLN A 56 -3.44 32.82 13.61
C GLN A 56 -3.96 33.25 12.23
N ALA A 57 -4.70 34.37 12.16
CA ALA A 57 -5.19 34.94 10.90
C ALA A 57 -4.05 35.39 9.96
N GLU A 58 -2.95 35.90 10.53
CA GLU A 58 -1.79 36.37 9.77
C GLU A 58 -0.93 35.19 9.28
N LYS A 59 -0.86 34.12 10.09
CA LYS A 59 -0.27 32.83 9.70
C LYS A 59 -1.02 32.18 8.53
N GLU A 60 -2.35 32.22 8.55
CA GLU A 60 -3.18 31.64 7.48
C GLU A 60 -3.07 32.44 6.17
N LYS A 61 -3.01 33.78 6.26
CA LYS A 61 -2.77 34.66 5.09
C LYS A 61 -1.42 34.38 4.41
N LEU A 62 -0.36 34.20 5.20
CA LEU A 62 0.99 33.89 4.67
C LEU A 62 1.11 32.47 4.09
N LEU A 63 0.32 31.51 4.58
CA LEU A 63 0.25 30.16 3.99
C LEU A 63 -0.47 30.18 2.63
N ALA A 64 -1.48 31.02 2.48
CA ALA A 64 -2.18 31.21 1.20
C ALA A 64 -1.27 31.87 0.14
N GLU A 65 -0.48 32.87 0.52
CA GLU A 65 0.50 33.53 -0.37
C GLU A 65 1.65 32.60 -0.80
N PHE A 66 1.99 31.58 0.00
CA PHE A 66 3.05 30.61 -0.34
C PHE A 66 2.59 29.48 -1.25
N SER A 67 1.29 29.12 -1.21
CA SER A 67 0.71 28.18 -2.17
C SER A 67 0.85 28.74 -3.59
N SER A 68 0.58 30.03 -3.77
CA SER A 68 0.76 30.72 -5.06
C SER A 68 2.21 30.80 -5.53
N ASP A 69 3.20 30.83 -4.64
CA ASP A 69 4.62 30.88 -5.01
C ASP A 69 5.22 29.52 -5.43
N LEU A 70 4.64 28.41 -4.96
CA LEU A 70 4.97 27.04 -5.45
C LEU A 70 4.30 26.72 -6.79
N ASP A 71 3.18 27.38 -7.08
CA ASP A 71 2.50 27.34 -8.38
C ASP A 71 3.28 28.09 -9.48
N HIS A 72 4.30 28.89 -9.11
CA HIS A 72 5.23 29.53 -10.06
C HIS A 72 6.34 28.61 -10.59
N VAL A 73 6.36 27.33 -10.21
CA VAL A 73 7.25 26.32 -10.78
C VAL A 73 6.53 25.62 -11.92
N HIS A 74 6.80 26.04 -13.17
CA HIS A 74 6.47 25.45 -14.48
C HIS A 74 5.14 24.66 -14.55
N PRO A 75 4.15 25.02 -15.40
CA PRO A 75 2.83 24.37 -15.49
C PRO A 75 2.85 22.83 -15.42
N GLU A 76 3.81 22.22 -16.12
CA GLU A 76 4.05 20.77 -16.11
C GLU A 76 4.28 20.17 -14.70
N ALA A 77 5.00 20.86 -13.81
CA ALA A 77 5.20 20.38 -12.44
C ALA A 77 3.94 20.51 -11.57
N ALA A 78 3.04 21.46 -11.88
CA ALA A 78 1.74 21.57 -11.20
C ALA A 78 0.83 20.40 -11.59
N ASP A 79 0.80 20.04 -12.88
CA ASP A 79 0.02 18.91 -13.40
C ASP A 79 0.51 17.58 -12.81
N LEU A 80 1.82 17.36 -12.74
CA LEU A 80 2.39 16.15 -12.14
C LEU A 80 2.05 16.01 -10.65
N ARG A 81 2.00 17.11 -9.90
CA ARG A 81 1.56 17.10 -8.48
C ARG A 81 0.07 16.87 -8.34
N ALA A 82 -0.74 17.39 -9.26
CA ALA A 82 -2.17 17.12 -9.30
C ALA A 82 -2.45 15.64 -9.54
N LEU A 83 -1.72 15.02 -10.48
CA LEU A 83 -1.77 13.58 -10.73
C LEU A 83 -1.39 12.75 -9.49
N SER A 84 -0.30 13.13 -8.80
CA SER A 84 0.11 12.47 -7.53
C SER A 84 -1.00 12.49 -6.49
N ARG A 85 -1.64 13.66 -6.26
CA ARG A 85 -2.76 13.79 -5.32
C ARG A 85 -3.97 12.95 -5.74
N LEU A 86 -4.35 13.01 -7.02
CA LEU A 86 -5.47 12.24 -7.55
C LEU A 86 -5.30 10.73 -7.32
N LEU A 87 -4.11 10.20 -7.63
CA LEU A 87 -3.81 8.79 -7.44
C LEU A 87 -3.74 8.41 -5.97
N TYR A 88 -3.20 9.28 -5.11
CA TYR A 88 -3.22 9.06 -3.66
C TYR A 88 -4.66 9.00 -3.11
N ASP A 89 -5.52 9.95 -3.47
CA ASP A 89 -6.92 9.97 -3.01
C ASP A 89 -7.68 8.73 -3.48
N SER A 90 -7.46 8.31 -4.73
CA SER A 90 -8.02 7.08 -5.26
C SER A 90 -7.50 5.83 -4.53
N TYR A 91 -6.20 5.79 -4.22
CA TYR A 91 -5.59 4.70 -3.45
C TYR A 91 -6.26 4.57 -2.08
N ILE A 92 -6.43 5.68 -1.35
CA ILE A 92 -7.07 5.68 -0.02
C ILE A 92 -8.53 5.24 -0.11
N LYS A 93 -9.24 5.64 -1.17
CA LYS A 93 -10.64 5.28 -1.41
C LYS A 93 -10.83 3.77 -1.64
N HIS A 94 -10.00 3.18 -2.50
CA HIS A 94 -10.17 1.81 -2.96
C HIS A 94 -9.47 0.77 -2.08
N PHE A 95 -8.50 1.19 -1.26
CA PHE A 95 -7.72 0.27 -0.42
C PHE A 95 -7.84 0.60 1.08
N PRO A 96 -8.77 -0.05 1.81
CA PRO A 96 -9.11 0.35 3.18
C PRO A 96 -7.98 0.24 4.20
N LEU A 97 -7.13 -0.80 4.08
CA LEU A 97 -5.96 -1.02 4.93
C LEU A 97 -4.72 -0.46 4.25
N THR A 98 -4.34 0.76 4.60
CA THR A 98 -3.17 1.47 4.05
C THR A 98 -1.88 1.08 4.79
N LYS A 99 -0.72 1.40 4.25
CA LYS A 99 0.58 1.22 4.92
C LYS A 99 0.62 1.98 6.25
N ALA A 100 0.12 3.21 6.30
CA ALA A 100 0.05 3.98 7.54
C ALA A 100 -0.77 3.24 8.62
N LYS A 101 -1.95 2.71 8.27
CA LYS A 101 -2.80 1.93 9.20
C LYS A 101 -2.12 0.63 9.62
N ALA A 102 -1.55 -0.12 8.67
CA ALA A 102 -0.84 -1.36 8.95
C ALA A 102 0.35 -1.15 9.89
N ARG A 103 1.15 -0.09 9.66
CA ARG A 103 2.28 0.28 10.54
C ARG A 103 1.81 0.68 11.94
N ALA A 104 0.68 1.37 12.07
CA ALA A 104 0.13 1.69 13.39
C ALA A 104 -0.19 0.40 14.17
N ILE A 105 -0.83 -0.57 13.52
CA ILE A 105 -1.18 -1.87 14.12
C ILE A 105 0.10 -2.65 14.49
N LEU A 106 1.02 -2.82 13.53
CA LEU A 106 2.25 -3.60 13.73
C LEU A 106 3.21 -2.99 14.77
N SER A 107 3.13 -1.68 15.01
CA SER A 107 3.94 -1.01 16.03
C SER A 107 3.26 -0.91 17.40
N GLY A 108 2.08 -1.50 17.56
CA GLY A 108 1.31 -1.45 18.82
C GLY A 108 0.80 -0.05 19.17
N LYS A 109 0.72 0.86 18.19
CA LYS A 109 0.26 2.25 18.40
C LYS A 109 -1.26 2.40 18.29
N THR A 110 -1.99 1.31 18.06
CA THR A 110 -3.45 1.29 17.90
C THR A 110 -4.16 0.97 19.21
N GLY A 111 -4.20 1.92 20.16
CA GLY A 111 -5.05 1.86 21.37
C GLY A 111 -5.31 0.45 21.94
N ASP A 112 -6.58 0.14 22.21
CA ASP A 112 -7.04 -1.14 22.77
C ASP A 112 -7.30 -2.25 21.74
N SER A 113 -7.14 -1.98 20.44
CA SER A 113 -7.48 -2.94 19.38
C SER A 113 -6.24 -3.64 18.82
N SER A 114 -5.68 -4.58 19.59
CA SER A 114 -4.63 -5.48 19.11
C SER A 114 -5.21 -6.54 18.16
N PRO A 115 -4.51 -6.92 17.09
CA PRO A 115 -4.98 -7.98 16.19
C PRO A 115 -5.02 -9.33 16.89
N PHE A 116 -5.99 -10.17 16.55
CA PHE A 116 -6.05 -11.56 16.97
C PHE A 116 -4.89 -12.34 16.34
N ILE A 117 -4.12 -13.05 17.16
CA ILE A 117 -2.90 -13.75 16.69
C ILE A 117 -3.23 -15.19 16.32
N ILE A 118 -2.89 -15.58 15.09
CA ILE A 118 -2.98 -16.96 14.62
C ILE A 118 -1.57 -17.53 14.47
N HIS A 119 -1.25 -18.55 15.27
CA HIS A 119 0.08 -19.17 15.32
C HIS A 119 0.05 -20.71 15.36
N ASP A 120 -1.13 -21.33 15.41
CA ASP A 120 -1.35 -22.77 15.38
C ASP A 120 -2.75 -23.11 14.86
N MET A 121 -3.08 -24.42 14.75
CA MET A 121 -4.39 -24.85 14.28
C MET A 121 -5.54 -24.47 15.21
N LYS A 122 -5.28 -24.37 16.52
CA LYS A 122 -6.31 -24.01 17.50
C LYS A 122 -6.72 -22.54 17.31
N SER A 123 -5.75 -21.64 17.31
CA SER A 123 -5.96 -20.23 17.03
C SER A 123 -6.52 -19.99 15.63
N LEU A 124 -6.18 -20.81 14.63
CA LEU A 124 -6.82 -20.76 13.31
C LEU A 124 -8.33 -21.09 13.38
N MET A 125 -8.73 -22.10 14.14
CA MET A 125 -10.15 -22.40 14.36
C MET A 125 -10.85 -21.26 15.11
N ASP A 126 -10.24 -20.76 16.18
CA ASP A 126 -10.82 -19.67 17.00
C ASP A 126 -10.98 -18.37 16.19
N GLY A 127 -10.08 -18.12 15.23
CA GLY A 127 -10.10 -16.95 14.35
C GLY A 127 -10.94 -17.09 13.07
N GLU A 128 -11.60 -18.24 12.82
CA GLU A 128 -12.28 -18.52 11.55
C GLU A 128 -13.38 -17.50 11.20
N GLN A 129 -14.09 -16.98 12.21
CA GLN A 129 -15.10 -15.95 12.00
C GLN A 129 -14.51 -14.62 11.54
N LEU A 130 -13.34 -14.22 12.09
CA LEU A 130 -12.63 -13.01 11.71
C LEU A 130 -12.02 -13.12 10.31
N ILE A 131 -11.55 -14.31 9.93
CA ILE A 131 -11.05 -14.59 8.57
C ILE A 131 -12.14 -14.34 7.53
N ASN A 132 -13.37 -14.75 7.83
CA ASN A 132 -14.50 -14.66 6.90
C ASN A 132 -15.30 -13.35 7.03
N CYS A 133 -14.93 -12.47 7.95
CA CYS A 133 -15.61 -11.20 8.14
C CYS A 133 -15.29 -10.24 6.98
N LYS A 134 -16.33 -9.85 6.25
CA LYS A 134 -16.21 -8.86 5.16
C LYS A 134 -16.30 -7.41 5.64
N GLN A 135 -16.64 -7.19 6.90
CA GLN A 135 -16.84 -5.85 7.44
C GLN A 135 -15.49 -5.18 7.70
N ILE A 136 -15.31 -4.00 7.08
CA ILE A 136 -14.16 -3.14 7.34
C ILE A 136 -14.42 -2.40 8.66
N PRO A 137 -13.54 -2.50 9.66
CA PRO A 137 -13.68 -1.72 10.89
C PRO A 137 -13.80 -0.22 10.61
N GLY A 138 -14.88 0.42 11.10
CA GLY A 138 -15.06 1.88 11.04
C GLY A 138 -15.67 2.46 9.76
N ARG A 139 -16.28 1.66 8.86
CA ARG A 139 -17.22 2.18 7.85
C ARG A 139 -18.66 2.06 8.38
N ASP A 140 -19.32 3.19 8.63
CA ASP A 140 -20.76 3.23 8.97
C ASP A 140 -21.58 2.52 7.89
N GLN A 141 -22.42 1.57 8.30
CA GLN A 141 -23.36 0.89 7.41
C GLN A 141 -24.63 1.72 7.28
N HIS A 142 -24.93 2.21 6.09
CA HIS A 142 -26.32 2.37 5.69
C HIS A 142 -26.86 0.97 5.36
N PRO A 143 -27.91 0.47 6.04
CA PRO A 143 -28.49 -0.82 5.70
C PRO A 143 -29.23 -0.69 4.37
N SER A 144 -28.85 -1.49 3.37
CA SER A 144 -29.68 -1.72 2.19
C SER A 144 -30.55 -2.96 2.41
N PRO A 145 -31.86 -2.96 2.08
CA PRO A 145 -32.75 -4.05 2.42
C PRO A 145 -32.64 -5.23 1.45
N ALA A 146 -32.62 -6.43 2.04
CA ALA A 146 -33.14 -7.71 1.56
C ALA A 146 -32.89 -8.15 0.11
N VAL A 147 -32.14 -9.26 -0.05
CA VAL A 147 -32.37 -10.22 -1.14
C VAL A 147 -33.07 -11.43 -0.53
N LEU A 148 -34.37 -11.53 -0.83
CA LEU A 148 -35.20 -12.70 -0.58
C LEU A 148 -34.71 -13.87 -1.43
N ALA A 149 -34.82 -15.05 -0.84
CA ALA A 149 -34.48 -16.34 -1.43
C ALA A 149 -35.26 -16.61 -2.73
N ASP A 150 -34.58 -17.16 -3.73
CA ASP A 150 -35.22 -17.85 -4.85
C ASP A 150 -34.81 -19.32 -4.90
N ASN A 151 -35.81 -20.12 -4.55
CA ASN A 151 -36.16 -21.47 -4.96
C ASN A 151 -35.39 -22.08 -6.15
N TYR A 152 -34.77 -23.24 -5.91
CA TYR A 152 -34.74 -24.32 -6.90
C TYR A 152 -35.65 -25.45 -6.43
N GLY A 153 -36.73 -25.66 -7.19
CA GLY A 153 -37.71 -26.71 -6.96
C GLY A 153 -37.16 -28.09 -7.30
N VAL A 154 -37.50 -29.07 -6.46
CA VAL A 154 -37.39 -30.49 -6.78
C VAL A 154 -38.80 -31.07 -6.75
N VAL A 155 -39.21 -31.59 -7.91
CA VAL A 155 -40.51 -32.19 -8.19
C VAL A 155 -40.63 -33.52 -7.45
N ALA A 156 -41.76 -33.71 -6.77
CA ALA A 156 -42.16 -34.94 -6.10
C ALA A 156 -42.59 -36.01 -7.12
N GLY A 157 -42.11 -37.24 -6.94
CA GLY A 157 -42.58 -38.45 -7.64
C GLY A 157 -42.72 -39.61 -6.66
N HIS A 158 -43.95 -40.15 -6.57
CA HIS A 158 -44.42 -41.24 -5.69
C HIS A 158 -44.06 -42.66 -6.23
N PRO A 159 -44.36 -43.76 -5.50
CA PRO A 159 -43.45 -44.91 -5.28
C PRO A 159 -43.82 -46.22 -6.01
N GLY A 160 -42.89 -47.18 -6.06
CA GLY A 160 -43.11 -48.57 -6.49
C GLY A 160 -41.84 -49.45 -6.35
N PRO A 161 -41.95 -50.80 -6.26
CA PRO A 161 -41.43 -51.53 -5.09
C PRO A 161 -40.31 -52.57 -5.35
N GLY A 162 -39.57 -52.89 -4.26
CA GLY A 162 -39.15 -54.25 -3.90
C GLY A 162 -37.81 -54.76 -4.45
N TYR A 163 -36.84 -55.02 -3.55
CA TYR A 163 -36.28 -56.36 -3.22
C TYR A 163 -34.92 -56.24 -2.51
N GLY A 164 -34.74 -57.04 -1.45
CA GLY A 164 -33.42 -57.50 -0.98
C GLY A 164 -32.85 -56.76 0.23
N GLY A 165 -32.92 -57.40 1.40
CA GLY A 165 -32.37 -56.88 2.66
C GLY A 165 -30.91 -57.23 2.91
N LEU A 166 -30.35 -56.64 3.97
CA LEU A 166 -29.52 -57.24 5.03
C LEU A 166 -28.73 -56.14 5.76
N GLY A 167 -28.73 -56.21 7.10
CA GLY A 167 -27.68 -55.61 7.92
C GLY A 167 -28.05 -54.30 8.61
N GLY A 168 -28.69 -54.42 9.77
CA GLY A 168 -28.70 -53.34 10.76
C GLY A 168 -27.29 -53.12 11.29
N LEU A 169 -26.75 -51.92 11.06
CA LEU A 169 -25.66 -51.35 11.84
C LEU A 169 -26.08 -49.94 12.23
N SER A 170 -26.49 -49.80 13.48
CA SER A 170 -26.60 -48.56 14.21
C SER A 170 -25.32 -47.74 14.08
N GLN A 171 -25.33 -46.72 13.21
CA GLN A 171 -24.26 -45.72 13.15
C GLN A 171 -24.42 -44.74 14.30
N GLY A 172 -23.60 -44.94 15.35
CA GLY A 172 -23.18 -43.84 16.22
C GLY A 172 -22.38 -42.81 15.41
N PRO A 173 -22.14 -41.60 15.96
CA PRO A 173 -21.50 -40.52 15.21
C PRO A 173 -20.08 -40.94 14.81
N ILE A 174 -19.84 -41.01 13.50
CA ILE A 174 -18.53 -41.27 12.93
C ILE A 174 -17.61 -40.12 13.35
N GLY A 175 -16.75 -40.36 14.33
CA GLY A 175 -15.67 -39.45 14.69
C GLY A 175 -14.71 -39.33 13.51
N LEU A 176 -14.82 -38.24 12.76
CA LEU A 176 -13.77 -37.82 11.83
C LEU A 176 -12.45 -37.80 12.60
N SER A 177 -11.43 -38.48 12.09
CA SER A 177 -10.08 -38.47 12.66
C SER A 177 -9.60 -37.03 12.84
N HIS A 178 -8.80 -36.77 13.87
CA HIS A 178 -8.23 -35.45 14.12
C HIS A 178 -7.52 -34.90 12.86
N GLN A 179 -6.88 -35.79 12.10
CA GLN A 179 -6.27 -35.51 10.79
C GLN A 179 -7.28 -34.95 9.76
N GLY A 180 -8.44 -35.60 9.58
CA GLY A 180 -9.45 -35.17 8.61
C GLY A 180 -10.16 -33.85 8.99
N ARG A 181 -10.25 -33.54 10.30
CA ARG A 181 -10.74 -32.22 10.76
C ARG A 181 -9.75 -31.09 10.46
N THR A 182 -8.45 -31.33 10.67
CA THR A 182 -7.38 -30.36 10.38
C THR A 182 -7.24 -30.10 8.88
N GLU A 183 -7.27 -31.14 8.06
CA GLU A 183 -7.25 -31.01 6.58
C GLU A 183 -8.41 -30.15 6.06
N GLY A 184 -9.60 -30.31 6.64
CA GLY A 184 -10.76 -29.50 6.32
C GLY A 184 -10.59 -28.01 6.67
N LEU A 185 -9.94 -27.70 7.80
CA LEU A 185 -9.72 -26.32 8.23
C LEU A 185 -8.74 -25.57 7.32
N GLU A 186 -7.59 -26.18 7.01
CA GLU A 186 -6.61 -25.59 6.10
C GLU A 186 -7.20 -25.32 4.71
N LEU A 187 -8.06 -26.24 4.23
CA LEU A 187 -8.77 -26.07 2.97
C LEU A 187 -9.77 -24.90 3.02
N ARG A 188 -10.54 -24.76 4.11
CA ARG A 188 -11.42 -23.60 4.28
C ARG A 188 -10.65 -22.29 4.33
N PHE A 189 -9.54 -22.23 5.07
CA PHE A 189 -8.67 -21.06 5.10
C PHE A 189 -8.14 -20.70 3.71
N PHE A 190 -7.74 -21.69 2.92
CA PHE A 190 -7.31 -21.48 1.53
C PHE A 190 -8.43 -20.86 0.67
N TYR A 191 -9.67 -21.36 0.79
CA TYR A 191 -10.81 -20.78 0.09
C TYR A 191 -11.12 -19.35 0.53
N SER A 192 -10.98 -19.03 1.82
CA SER A 192 -11.12 -17.65 2.32
C SER A 192 -10.08 -16.72 1.70
N CYS A 193 -8.81 -17.15 1.63
CA CYS A 193 -7.74 -16.40 0.96
C CYS A 193 -8.03 -16.19 -0.54
N GLN A 194 -8.53 -17.22 -1.22
CA GLN A 194 -8.90 -17.14 -2.64
C GLN A 194 -10.07 -16.15 -2.86
N SER A 195 -11.10 -16.23 -2.03
CA SER A 195 -12.23 -15.31 -2.07
C SER A 195 -11.76 -13.86 -1.88
N ARG A 196 -10.93 -13.60 -0.85
CA ARG A 196 -10.36 -12.27 -0.60
C ARG A 196 -9.48 -11.78 -1.75
N SER A 197 -8.75 -12.67 -2.40
CA SER A 197 -7.95 -12.31 -3.58
C SER A 197 -8.85 -11.83 -4.72
N ALA A 198 -9.98 -12.50 -4.98
CA ALA A 198 -10.95 -12.06 -5.99
C ALA A 198 -11.57 -10.68 -5.66
N GLU A 199 -11.82 -10.40 -4.37
CA GLU A 199 -12.24 -9.07 -3.94
C GLU A 199 -11.14 -8.01 -4.16
N ALA A 200 -9.88 -8.35 -3.88
CA ALA A 200 -8.75 -7.46 -4.08
C ALA A 200 -8.50 -7.19 -5.58
N VAL A 201 -8.74 -8.15 -6.48
CA VAL A 201 -8.73 -7.89 -7.92
C VAL A 201 -9.72 -6.79 -8.30
N ARG A 202 -10.94 -6.81 -7.73
CA ARG A 202 -11.93 -5.76 -7.99
C ARG A 202 -11.45 -4.39 -7.49
N GLU A 203 -10.85 -4.33 -6.31
CA GLU A 203 -10.28 -3.08 -5.78
C GLU A 203 -9.16 -2.52 -6.68
N VAL A 204 -8.28 -3.40 -7.19
CA VAL A 204 -7.22 -3.01 -8.14
C VAL A 204 -7.80 -2.53 -9.46
N THR A 205 -8.84 -3.18 -9.98
CA THR A 205 -9.53 -2.76 -11.20
C THR A 205 -10.16 -1.37 -11.04
N GLU A 206 -10.82 -1.10 -9.92
CA GLU A 206 -11.42 0.22 -9.66
C GLU A 206 -10.34 1.31 -9.46
N PHE A 207 -9.21 0.97 -8.83
CA PHE A 207 -8.05 1.86 -8.81
C PHE A 207 -7.50 2.12 -10.21
N ALA A 208 -7.34 1.10 -11.05
CA ALA A 208 -6.84 1.25 -12.42
C ALA A 208 -7.71 2.19 -13.27
N LYS A 209 -9.04 2.05 -13.18
CA LYS A 209 -10.00 2.94 -13.86
C LYS A 209 -9.90 4.40 -13.45
N SER A 210 -9.36 4.68 -12.26
CA SER A 210 -9.15 6.05 -11.79
C SER A 210 -7.88 6.71 -12.33
N ILE A 211 -7.00 5.95 -12.96
CA ILE A 211 -5.79 6.48 -13.59
C ILE A 211 -6.21 7.26 -14.85
N PRO A 212 -5.87 8.56 -14.97
CA PRO A 212 -6.24 9.35 -16.15
C PRO A 212 -5.79 8.69 -17.46
N GLY A 213 -6.71 8.57 -18.41
CA GLY A 213 -6.47 7.93 -19.71
C GLY A 213 -6.58 6.41 -19.74
N PHE A 214 -6.66 5.71 -18.61
CA PHE A 214 -6.72 4.24 -18.60
C PHE A 214 -8.00 3.71 -19.26
N VAL A 215 -9.16 4.31 -18.92
CA VAL A 215 -10.46 3.90 -19.48
C VAL A 215 -10.61 4.21 -20.97
N ASP A 216 -9.76 5.09 -21.50
CA ASP A 216 -9.73 5.48 -22.91
C ASP A 216 -8.88 4.54 -23.77
N LEU A 217 -8.14 3.60 -23.16
CA LEU A 217 -7.40 2.55 -23.85
C LEU A 217 -8.36 1.51 -24.47
N ASP A 218 -7.86 0.72 -25.43
CA ASP A 218 -8.61 -0.42 -25.95
C ASP A 218 -9.03 -1.37 -24.82
N LEU A 219 -10.26 -1.87 -24.86
CA LEU A 219 -10.79 -2.71 -23.79
C LEU A 219 -9.98 -4.01 -23.61
N ASN A 220 -9.46 -4.60 -24.69
CA ASN A 220 -8.60 -5.79 -24.61
C ASN A 220 -7.25 -5.45 -23.99
N ASP A 221 -6.72 -4.27 -24.25
CA ASP A 221 -5.49 -3.78 -23.62
C ASP A 221 -5.72 -3.54 -22.12
N GLN A 222 -6.83 -2.91 -21.72
CA GLN A 222 -7.19 -2.75 -20.29
C GLN A 222 -7.26 -4.10 -19.57
N VAL A 223 -7.91 -5.10 -20.17
CA VAL A 223 -8.00 -6.46 -19.64
C VAL A 223 -6.62 -7.12 -19.57
N THR A 224 -5.79 -6.96 -20.60
CA THR A 224 -4.44 -7.53 -20.66
C THR A 224 -3.54 -6.93 -19.58
N LEU A 225 -3.54 -5.60 -19.42
CA LEU A 225 -2.78 -4.91 -18.38
C LEU A 225 -3.16 -5.41 -16.98
N LEU A 226 -4.45 -5.55 -16.69
CA LEU A 226 -4.92 -6.06 -15.39
C LEU A 226 -4.58 -7.55 -15.20
N LYS A 227 -4.73 -8.37 -16.25
CA LYS A 227 -4.40 -9.80 -16.22
C LYS A 227 -2.97 -10.06 -15.78
N TYR A 228 -2.01 -9.29 -16.29
CA TYR A 228 -0.59 -9.44 -15.95
C TYR A 228 -0.15 -8.60 -14.74
N GLY A 229 -0.77 -7.44 -14.49
CA GLY A 229 -0.36 -6.52 -13.44
C GLY A 229 -0.94 -6.81 -12.06
N VAL A 230 -2.09 -7.49 -11.95
CA VAL A 230 -2.81 -7.58 -10.67
C VAL A 230 -2.01 -8.31 -9.58
N ILE A 231 -1.31 -9.39 -9.88
CA ILE A 231 -0.52 -10.13 -8.88
C ILE A 231 0.69 -9.32 -8.40
N GLU A 232 1.30 -8.54 -9.28
CA GLU A 232 2.40 -7.63 -8.94
C GLU A 232 1.89 -6.53 -7.99
N VAL A 233 0.75 -5.91 -8.31
CA VAL A 233 0.08 -4.92 -7.46
C VAL A 233 -0.30 -5.50 -6.10
N LEU A 234 -0.90 -6.69 -6.06
CA LEU A 234 -1.26 -7.35 -4.80
C LEU A 234 -0.02 -7.66 -3.95
N THR A 235 1.10 -8.02 -4.57
CA THR A 235 2.36 -8.28 -3.86
C THR A 235 2.93 -6.99 -3.26
N LEU A 236 2.92 -5.88 -4.00
CA LEU A 236 3.31 -4.57 -3.49
C LEU A 236 2.40 -4.08 -2.36
N ARG A 237 1.10 -4.36 -2.45
CA ARG A 237 0.09 -4.03 -1.45
C ARG A 237 0.20 -4.88 -0.18
N MET A 238 0.64 -6.13 -0.29
CA MET A 238 0.87 -7.01 0.85
C MET A 238 2.16 -6.64 1.60
N ALA A 239 3.19 -6.13 0.93
CA ALA A 239 4.47 -5.88 1.57
C ALA A 239 4.40 -5.00 2.84
N PRO A 240 3.64 -3.88 2.86
CA PRO A 240 3.43 -3.09 4.08
C PRO A 240 2.73 -3.81 5.24
N LEU A 241 2.06 -4.92 4.96
CA LEU A 241 1.32 -5.72 5.94
C LEU A 241 2.20 -6.79 6.60
N MET A 242 3.41 -7.00 6.08
CA MET A 242 4.34 -8.05 6.48
C MET A 242 5.52 -7.47 7.26
N ASN A 243 5.91 -8.17 8.32
CA ASN A 243 7.19 -8.00 9.00
C ASN A 243 7.96 -9.35 9.00
N ASN A 244 9.04 -9.44 9.76
CA ASN A 244 9.83 -10.67 9.85
C ASN A 244 9.04 -11.85 10.46
N ASP A 245 8.07 -11.53 11.31
CA ASP A 245 7.38 -12.49 12.19
C ASP A 245 6.02 -12.94 11.64
N GLY A 246 5.43 -12.21 10.70
CA GLY A 246 4.11 -12.53 10.19
C GLY A 246 3.47 -11.43 9.33
N THR A 247 2.18 -11.60 9.05
CA THR A 247 1.40 -10.72 8.18
C THR A 247 0.06 -10.36 8.81
N LEU A 248 -0.38 -9.11 8.59
CA LEU A 248 -1.75 -8.72 8.85
C LEU A 248 -2.72 -9.30 7.81
N MET A 249 -3.90 -9.71 8.27
CA MET A 249 -5.01 -10.20 7.46
C MET A 249 -6.33 -9.60 7.95
N SER A 250 -7.42 -9.83 7.19
CA SER A 250 -8.78 -9.36 7.53
C SER A 250 -8.80 -7.89 7.94
N TYR A 251 -8.32 -7.01 7.07
CA TYR A 251 -8.26 -5.56 7.32
C TYR A 251 -7.52 -5.15 8.60
N GLY A 252 -6.55 -5.96 9.04
CA GLY A 252 -5.73 -5.69 10.22
C GLY A 252 -6.29 -6.26 11.52
N GLN A 253 -7.38 -7.03 11.46
CA GLN A 253 -7.96 -7.69 12.64
C GLN A 253 -7.21 -8.95 13.05
N ILE A 254 -6.46 -9.56 12.13
CA ILE A 254 -5.67 -10.77 12.38
C ILE A 254 -4.20 -10.49 12.10
N PHE A 255 -3.33 -11.02 12.95
CA PHE A 255 -1.91 -11.19 12.67
C PHE A 255 -1.58 -12.67 12.63
N MET A 256 -1.14 -13.17 11.48
CA MET A 256 -0.78 -14.57 11.31
C MET A 256 0.73 -14.72 11.25
N THR A 257 1.28 -15.61 12.08
CA THR A 257 2.73 -15.77 12.18
C THR A 257 3.30 -16.45 10.94
N ARG A 258 4.50 -16.03 10.54
CA ARG A 258 5.24 -16.58 9.41
C ARG A 258 5.57 -18.05 9.64
N GLU A 259 5.90 -18.43 10.87
CA GLU A 259 6.17 -19.82 11.24
C GLU A 259 4.93 -20.71 11.04
N PHE A 260 3.75 -20.25 11.47
CA PHE A 260 2.51 -20.98 11.22
C PHE A 260 2.19 -21.08 9.74
N LEU A 261 2.33 -19.99 8.98
CA LEU A 261 2.14 -19.97 7.53
C LEU A 261 3.05 -20.99 6.80
N LYS A 262 4.28 -21.19 7.30
CA LYS A 262 5.20 -22.21 6.78
C LYS A 262 4.75 -23.64 7.09
N SER A 263 4.03 -23.84 8.19
CA SER A 263 3.55 -25.17 8.60
C SER A 263 2.34 -25.67 7.80
N LEU A 264 1.62 -24.77 7.12
CA LEU A 264 0.44 -25.10 6.32
C LEU A 264 0.81 -25.97 5.10
N ARG A 265 -0.14 -26.79 4.64
CA ARG A 265 0.08 -27.68 3.50
C ARG A 265 0.42 -26.93 2.20
N LYS A 266 1.11 -27.64 1.30
CA LYS A 266 1.36 -27.16 -0.07
C LYS A 266 0.04 -27.01 -0.84
N PRO A 267 -0.05 -26.03 -1.77
CA PRO A 267 1.01 -25.11 -2.18
C PRO A 267 1.10 -23.82 -1.32
N PHE A 268 0.27 -23.67 -0.30
CA PHE A 268 0.08 -22.39 0.38
C PHE A 268 1.35 -21.86 1.07
N CYS A 269 2.06 -22.72 1.81
CA CYS A 269 3.33 -22.36 2.46
C CYS A 269 4.41 -21.91 1.46
N GLN A 270 4.47 -22.53 0.28
CA GLN A 270 5.45 -22.19 -0.77
C GLN A 270 5.11 -20.89 -1.49
N MET A 271 3.83 -20.54 -1.57
CA MET A 271 3.36 -19.33 -2.26
C MET A 271 3.67 -18.04 -1.48
N LEU A 272 3.69 -18.10 -0.14
CA LEU A 272 3.85 -16.91 0.71
C LEU A 272 5.30 -16.60 1.07
N GLU A 273 6.17 -17.60 1.18
CA GLU A 273 7.55 -17.36 1.61
C GLU A 273 8.34 -16.40 0.71
N PRO A 274 8.28 -16.50 -0.64
CA PRO A 274 8.91 -15.51 -1.52
C PRO A 274 8.36 -14.09 -1.31
N LYS A 275 7.07 -13.97 -0.95
CA LYS A 275 6.44 -12.68 -0.67
C LYS A 275 6.97 -12.07 0.62
N PHE A 276 7.24 -12.87 1.66
CA PHE A 276 7.93 -12.37 2.85
C PHE A 276 9.33 -11.85 2.53
N GLU A 277 10.12 -12.62 1.77
CA GLU A 277 11.47 -12.22 1.38
C GLU A 277 11.50 -10.93 0.56
N PHE A 278 10.58 -10.81 -0.41
CA PHE A 278 10.36 -9.59 -1.16
C PHE A 278 9.98 -8.43 -0.22
N SER A 279 9.00 -8.64 0.66
CA SER A 279 8.44 -7.60 1.52
C SER A 279 9.47 -7.02 2.48
N VAL A 280 10.32 -7.86 3.08
CA VAL A 280 11.42 -7.41 3.95
C VAL A 280 12.34 -6.45 3.18
N LYS A 281 12.77 -6.83 1.97
CA LYS A 281 13.64 -5.99 1.13
C LYS A 281 12.92 -4.72 0.67
N PHE A 282 11.68 -4.84 0.19
CA PHE A 282 10.89 -3.73 -0.32
C PHE A 282 10.59 -2.68 0.77
N ASN A 283 10.30 -3.11 1.99
CA ASN A 283 9.99 -2.22 3.10
C ASN A 283 11.20 -1.36 3.55
N THR A 284 12.43 -1.75 3.22
CA THR A 284 13.64 -0.92 3.46
C THR A 284 13.70 0.34 2.62
N LEU A 285 12.88 0.43 1.55
CA LEU A 285 12.75 1.64 0.74
C LEU A 285 11.93 2.73 1.44
N GLU A 286 11.31 2.42 2.58
CA GLU A 286 10.60 3.36 3.46
C GLU A 286 9.51 4.22 2.79
N LEU A 287 8.99 3.76 1.65
CA LEU A 287 7.91 4.41 0.91
C LEU A 287 6.66 4.65 1.77
N ASP A 288 5.93 5.72 1.54
CA ASP A 288 4.61 5.95 2.13
C ASP A 288 3.46 5.58 1.17
N ASP A 289 2.22 5.79 1.61
CA ASP A 289 1.02 5.48 0.82
C ASP A 289 0.93 6.29 -0.48
N SER A 290 1.49 7.51 -0.52
CA SER A 290 1.49 8.37 -1.72
C SER A 290 2.51 7.91 -2.75
N ASP A 291 3.70 7.49 -2.31
CA ASP A 291 4.69 6.87 -3.19
C ASP A 291 4.15 5.55 -3.78
N LEU A 292 3.49 4.74 -2.95
CA LEU A 292 2.89 3.48 -3.37
C LEU A 292 1.79 3.70 -4.41
N ALA A 293 0.92 4.69 -4.22
CA ALA A 293 -0.16 4.98 -5.17
C ALA A 293 0.37 5.21 -6.60
N LEU A 294 1.41 6.04 -6.74
CA LEU A 294 2.07 6.29 -8.02
C LEU A 294 2.75 5.03 -8.56
N PHE A 295 3.47 4.30 -7.72
CA PHE A 295 4.19 3.10 -8.16
C PHE A 295 3.26 1.97 -8.62
N LEU A 296 2.10 1.79 -7.97
CA LEU A 296 1.08 0.84 -8.44
C LEU A 296 0.56 1.21 -9.83
N ALA A 297 0.33 2.49 -10.10
CA ALA A 297 -0.10 2.96 -11.42
C ALA A 297 0.97 2.69 -12.50
N VAL A 298 2.26 2.90 -12.20
CA VAL A 298 3.38 2.54 -13.10
C VAL A 298 3.35 1.04 -13.44
N VAL A 299 3.14 0.18 -12.45
CA VAL A 299 3.11 -1.28 -12.63
C VAL A 299 1.92 -1.73 -13.48
N ILE A 300 0.74 -1.15 -13.25
CA ILE A 300 -0.46 -1.42 -14.05
C ILE A 300 -0.24 -1.03 -15.53
N LEU A 301 0.38 0.13 -15.78
CA LEU A 301 0.63 0.67 -17.12
C LEU A 301 1.89 0.11 -17.80
N SER A 302 2.25 -1.15 -17.56
CA SER A 302 3.45 -1.73 -18.19
C SER A 302 3.20 -2.07 -19.67
N GLY A 303 3.89 -1.39 -20.59
CA GLY A 303 3.74 -1.59 -22.04
C GLY A 303 4.32 -2.90 -22.59
N ASP A 304 5.05 -3.67 -21.78
CA ASP A 304 5.72 -4.90 -22.19
C ASP A 304 4.88 -6.18 -21.93
N ARG A 305 3.57 -6.05 -21.67
CA ARG A 305 2.70 -7.22 -21.46
C ARG A 305 2.48 -7.99 -22.77
N PRO A 306 2.53 -9.33 -22.75
CA PRO A 306 2.21 -10.13 -23.93
C PRO A 306 0.77 -9.92 -24.39
N GLY A 307 0.58 -9.72 -25.69
CA GLY A 307 -0.75 -9.63 -26.32
C GLY A 307 -1.37 -8.23 -26.36
N LEU A 308 -0.63 -7.18 -26.00
CA LEU A 308 -1.09 -5.80 -26.17
C LEU A 308 -1.22 -5.43 -27.66
N LEU A 309 -2.32 -4.75 -28.00
CA LEU A 309 -2.66 -4.27 -29.33
C LEU A 309 -2.05 -2.89 -29.58
N ASN A 310 -2.26 -1.94 -28.66
CA ASN A 310 -1.83 -0.56 -28.79
C ASN A 310 -0.87 -0.16 -27.66
N VAL A 311 0.41 -0.46 -27.84
CA VAL A 311 1.44 -0.20 -26.80
C VAL A 311 1.72 1.29 -26.61
N ARG A 312 1.76 2.10 -27.68
CA ARG A 312 2.17 3.52 -27.60
C ARG A 312 1.30 4.40 -26.67
N PRO A 313 -0.05 4.31 -26.70
CA PRO A 313 -0.87 5.01 -25.71
C PRO A 313 -0.54 4.62 -24.26
N ILE A 314 -0.30 3.33 -24.00
CA ILE A 314 0.01 2.80 -22.67
C ILE A 314 1.34 3.37 -22.16
N GLU A 315 2.38 3.33 -22.99
CA GLU A 315 3.70 3.87 -22.65
C GLU A 315 3.65 5.38 -22.36
N ARG A 316 2.87 6.15 -23.13
CA ARG A 316 2.68 7.59 -22.86
C ARG A 316 2.02 7.86 -21.50
N LEU A 317 1.02 7.06 -21.14
CA LEU A 317 0.41 7.14 -19.80
C LEU A 317 1.44 6.76 -18.72
N GLN A 318 2.19 5.67 -18.93
CA GLN A 318 3.21 5.22 -17.99
C GLN A 318 4.31 6.27 -17.79
N GLU A 319 4.79 6.90 -18.85
CA GLU A 319 5.81 7.96 -18.83
C GLU A 319 5.33 9.16 -18.00
N THR A 320 4.08 9.57 -18.18
CA THR A 320 3.46 10.66 -17.39
C THR A 320 3.45 10.31 -15.89
N VAL A 321 3.06 9.09 -15.54
CA VAL A 321 3.06 8.62 -14.14
C VAL A 321 4.49 8.48 -13.61
N LEU A 322 5.46 8.04 -14.41
CA LEU A 322 6.87 7.94 -14.05
C LEU A 322 7.47 9.31 -13.73
N HIS A 323 7.19 10.33 -14.55
CA HIS A 323 7.62 11.71 -14.26
C HIS A 323 7.00 12.24 -12.95
N SER A 324 5.73 11.94 -12.70
CA SER A 324 5.06 12.30 -11.44
C SER A 324 5.69 11.58 -10.25
N LEU A 325 5.98 10.28 -10.37
CA LEU A 325 6.67 9.47 -9.36
C LEU A 325 8.07 10.00 -9.06
N GLU A 326 8.88 10.30 -10.09
CA GLU A 326 10.23 10.81 -9.90
C GLU A 326 10.23 12.17 -9.17
N LEU A 327 9.36 13.09 -9.59
CA LEU A 327 9.20 14.38 -8.93
C LEU A 327 8.74 14.21 -7.48
N HIS A 328 7.74 13.35 -7.26
CA HIS A 328 7.18 13.08 -5.93
C HIS A 328 8.22 12.51 -4.98
N LEU A 329 8.98 11.50 -5.41
CA LEU A 329 10.05 10.90 -4.59
C LEU A 329 11.17 11.89 -4.27
N LYS A 330 11.56 12.76 -5.20
CA LYS A 330 12.56 13.82 -4.96
C LYS A 330 12.11 14.81 -3.88
N VAL A 331 10.81 15.12 -3.84
CA VAL A 331 10.23 16.05 -2.85
C VAL A 331 10.02 15.37 -1.50
N ASN A 332 9.50 14.15 -1.50
CA ASN A 332 9.11 13.42 -0.29
C ASN A 332 10.31 12.76 0.42
N HIS A 333 11.35 12.39 -0.34
CA HIS A 333 12.55 11.71 0.15
C HIS A 333 13.85 12.43 -0.30
N PRO A 334 14.08 13.69 0.12
CA PRO A 334 15.19 14.50 -0.39
C PRO A 334 16.58 13.92 -0.07
N ASP A 335 16.69 13.10 0.97
CA ASP A 335 17.94 12.46 1.39
C ASP A 335 18.24 11.15 0.62
N SER A 336 17.28 10.65 -0.19
CA SER A 336 17.36 9.35 -0.87
C SER A 336 17.52 9.51 -2.39
N MET A 337 18.64 10.09 -2.83
CA MET A 337 18.88 10.46 -4.25
C MET A 337 18.70 9.34 -5.28
N GLN A 338 18.85 8.07 -4.88
CA GLN A 338 18.76 6.90 -5.77
C GLN A 338 17.45 6.11 -5.58
N LEU A 339 16.47 6.64 -4.84
CA LEU A 339 15.24 5.92 -4.50
C LEU A 339 14.42 5.55 -5.74
N PHE A 340 14.29 6.47 -6.71
CA PHE A 340 13.58 6.21 -7.96
C PHE A 340 14.18 5.02 -8.71
N ALA A 341 15.49 5.01 -8.93
CA ALA A 341 16.17 3.89 -9.60
C ALA A 341 16.05 2.57 -8.83
N LYS A 342 16.21 2.60 -7.49
CA LYS A 342 16.02 1.42 -6.63
C LYS A 342 14.60 0.88 -6.69
N LEU A 343 13.61 1.75 -6.81
CA LEU A 343 12.20 1.37 -6.89
C LEU A 343 11.88 0.72 -8.24
N LEU A 344 12.38 1.27 -9.34
CA LEU A 344 12.21 0.65 -10.67
C LEU A 344 12.84 -0.74 -10.75
N GLN A 345 13.99 -0.97 -10.10
CA GLN A 345 14.59 -2.31 -10.00
C GLN A 345 13.65 -3.34 -9.33
N LYS A 346 12.72 -2.90 -8.47
CA LYS A 346 11.73 -3.79 -7.86
C LYS A 346 10.66 -4.29 -8.82
N MET A 347 10.48 -3.64 -9.98
CA MET A 347 9.57 -4.17 -11.00
C MET A 347 10.08 -5.51 -11.56
N THR A 348 11.39 -5.68 -11.71
CA THR A 348 11.98 -6.95 -12.15
C THR A 348 11.83 -8.02 -11.07
N ASP A 349 12.05 -7.67 -9.80
CA ASP A 349 11.87 -8.58 -8.66
C ASP A 349 10.42 -9.10 -8.55
N LEU A 350 9.41 -8.32 -8.95
CA LEU A 350 8.00 -8.72 -8.93
C LEU A 350 7.61 -9.74 -10.00
N ARG A 351 8.38 -9.82 -11.09
CA ARG A 351 8.11 -10.67 -12.25
C ARG A 351 8.78 -12.04 -12.14
N GLN A 352 9.67 -12.22 -11.16
CA GLN A 352 10.27 -13.49 -10.76
C GLN A 352 9.34 -14.22 -9.77
#